data_AF-A0AAE4BN52-F1
#
_entry.id   AF-A0AAE4BN52-F1
#
_cell.length_a   1.000
_cell.length_b   1.000
_cell.length_c   1.000
_cell.angle_alpha   90.00
_cell.angle_beta   90.00
_cell.angle_gamma   90.00
#
_symmetry.space_group_name_H-M   'P 1'
#
loop_
_entity.id
_entity.type
_entity.pdbx_description
1 polymer ?
#
loop_
_entity_poly.entity_id
_entity_poly.type
_entity_poly.pdbx_seq_one_letter_code
_entity_poly.pdbx_strand_id
1 'polypeptide(L)'
;MGKQRKTWSTDLKEAIVLSVLRGELGVAEAARQHGVNESLIHTWKTQFLEAGRARLAGDRHDHGITQVERENDRLKRILAEKELELDIARKVRRL
;
A
#
# COMPACT_ATOMS: atom_id res chain seq x y z
N MET A 1 -17.94 -6.05 25.33
CA MET A 1 -16.51 -5.73 25.25
C MET A 1 -15.92 -6.43 24.03
N GLY A 2 -15.63 -5.70 22.94
CA GLY A 2 -15.09 -6.31 21.71
C GLY A 2 -13.66 -6.81 21.94
N LYS A 3 -13.34 -8.03 21.50
CA LYS A 3 -11.99 -8.62 21.60
C LYS A 3 -11.03 -7.77 20.76
N GLN A 4 -10.10 -7.05 21.39
CA GLN A 4 -9.07 -6.29 20.68
C GLN A 4 -8.25 -7.25 19.81
N ARG A 5 -8.24 -7.01 18.50
CA ARG A 5 -7.52 -7.86 17.54
C ARG A 5 -6.02 -7.60 17.71
N LYS A 6 -5.25 -8.64 18.06
CA LYS A 6 -3.79 -8.55 18.13
C LYS A 6 -3.24 -8.13 16.77
N THR A 7 -2.36 -7.14 16.76
CA THR A 7 -1.64 -6.67 15.57
C THR A 7 -0.18 -7.09 15.65
N TRP A 8 0.45 -7.30 14.50
CA TRP A 8 1.88 -7.61 14.39
C TRP A 8 2.53 -6.56 13.51
N SER A 9 3.71 -6.10 13.89
CA SER A 9 4.50 -5.17 13.08
C SER A 9 4.87 -5.79 11.74
N THR A 10 5.09 -4.96 10.73
CA THR A 10 5.51 -5.41 9.40
C THR A 10 6.83 -6.16 9.48
N ASP A 11 7.82 -5.64 10.21
CA ASP A 11 9.14 -6.25 10.37
C ASP A 11 9.07 -7.66 10.97
N LEU A 12 8.18 -7.87 11.96
CA LEU A 12 8.00 -9.19 12.57
C LEU A 12 7.35 -10.16 11.58
N LYS A 13 6.36 -9.72 10.81
CA LYS A 13 5.74 -10.55 9.76
C LYS A 13 6.77 -10.94 8.71
N GLU A 14 7.60 -9.99 8.28
CA GLU A 14 8.66 -10.23 7.31
C GLU A 14 9.68 -11.24 7.82
N ALA A 15 10.20 -11.06 9.04
CA ALA A 15 11.16 -11.97 9.64
C ALA A 15 10.62 -13.42 9.71
N ILE A 16 9.36 -13.59 10.14
CA ILE A 16 8.69 -14.89 10.21
C ILE A 16 8.51 -15.51 8.83
N VAL A 17 8.02 -14.74 7.84
CA VAL A 17 7.80 -15.25 6.49
C VAL A 17 9.12 -15.68 5.86
N LEU A 18 10.16 -14.88 6.02
CA LEU A 18 11.48 -15.17 5.46
C LEU A 18 12.14 -16.41 6.10
N SER A 19 12.03 -16.60 7.41
CA SER A 19 12.58 -17.81 8.06
C SER A 19 11.87 -19.08 7.59
N VAL A 20 10.54 -19.02 7.42
CA VAL A 20 9.74 -20.13 6.89
C VAL A 20 10.08 -20.43 5.43
N LEU A 21 10.28 -19.40 4.60
CA LEU A 21 10.65 -19.57 3.19
C LEU A 21 12.06 -20.12 3.00
N ARG A 22 13.01 -19.74 3.87
CA ARG A 22 14.37 -20.29 3.88
C ARG A 22 14.45 -21.71 4.46
N GLY A 23 13.39 -22.19 5.09
CA GLY A 23 13.36 -23.50 5.76
C GLY A 23 14.08 -23.52 7.11
N GLU A 24 14.40 -22.35 7.67
CA GLU A 24 15.03 -22.21 8.99
C GLU A 24 14.07 -22.61 10.11
N LEU A 25 12.77 -22.30 9.92
CA LEU A 25 11.70 -22.67 10.84
C LEU A 25 10.54 -23.29 10.07
N GLY A 26 9.91 -24.30 10.65
CA GLY A 26 8.60 -24.77 10.19
C GLY A 26 7.49 -23.77 10.57
N VAL A 27 6.35 -23.80 9.86
CA VAL A 27 5.20 -22.92 10.17
C VAL A 27 4.72 -23.09 11.61
N ALA A 28 4.58 -24.34 12.07
CA ALA A 28 4.15 -24.65 13.43
C ALA A 28 5.16 -24.18 14.50
N GLU A 29 6.46 -24.21 14.19
CA GLU A 29 7.51 -23.73 15.07
C GLU A 29 7.50 -22.21 15.18
N ALA A 30 7.45 -21.52 14.04
CA ALA A 30 7.35 -20.06 13.99
C ALA A 30 6.07 -19.55 14.69
N ALA A 31 4.95 -20.25 14.55
CA ALA A 31 3.70 -19.95 15.24
C ALA A 31 3.86 -19.97 16.77
N ARG A 32 4.49 -21.03 17.31
CA ARG A 32 4.75 -21.16 18.74
C ARG A 32 5.72 -20.09 19.25
N GLN A 33 6.84 -19.90 18.54
CA GLN A 33 7.89 -18.97 18.96
C GLN A 33 7.41 -17.51 19.03
N HIS A 34 6.55 -17.10 18.10
CA HIS A 34 6.10 -15.71 17.99
C HIS A 34 4.66 -15.49 18.50
N GLY A 35 4.00 -16.53 19.02
CA GLY A 35 2.61 -16.45 19.49
C GLY A 35 1.65 -15.98 18.39
N VAL A 36 1.81 -16.56 17.20
CA VAL A 36 1.04 -16.31 15.97
C VAL A 36 0.25 -17.57 15.65
N ASN A 37 -0.95 -17.42 15.08
CA ASN A 37 -1.68 -18.58 14.56
C ASN A 37 -1.04 -19.07 13.24
N GLU A 38 -0.88 -20.38 13.08
CA GLU A 38 -0.32 -21.00 11.86
C GLU A 38 -1.04 -20.55 10.58
N SER A 39 -2.38 -20.47 10.60
CA SER A 39 -3.17 -20.00 9.45
C SER A 39 -2.78 -18.58 9.01
N LEU A 40 -2.43 -17.72 9.96
CA LEU A 40 -2.03 -16.35 9.68
C LEU A 40 -0.63 -16.30 9.04
N ILE A 41 0.29 -17.18 9.47
CA ILE A 41 1.60 -17.33 8.83
C ILE A 41 1.43 -17.85 7.39
N HIS A 42 0.54 -18.80 7.16
CA HIS A 42 0.20 -19.24 5.81
C HIS A 42 -0.33 -18.08 4.95
N THR A 43 -1.24 -17.26 5.48
CA THR A 43 -1.75 -16.06 4.78
C THR A 43 -0.61 -15.10 4.44
N TRP A 44 0.27 -14.76 5.38
CA TRP A 44 1.38 -13.85 5.13
C TRP A 44 2.36 -14.40 4.08
N LYS A 45 2.66 -15.71 4.12
CA LYS A 45 3.51 -16.36 3.13
C LYS A 45 2.92 -16.25 1.73
N THR A 46 1.62 -16.52 1.58
CA THR A 46 0.91 -16.39 0.30
C THR A 46 0.96 -14.96 -0.21
N GLN A 47 0.60 -13.98 0.62
CA GLN A 47 0.60 -12.56 0.26
C GLN A 47 2.00 -12.07 -0.16
N PHE A 48 3.04 -12.48 0.58
CA PHE A 48 4.42 -12.11 0.28
C PHE A 48 4.88 -12.65 -1.07
N LEU A 49 4.59 -13.93 -1.36
CA LEU A 49 4.95 -14.55 -2.64
C LEU A 49 4.14 -13.99 -3.82
N GLU A 50 2.84 -13.73 -3.64
CA GLU A 50 1.99 -13.13 -4.67
C GLU A 50 2.45 -11.72 -5.02
N ALA A 51 2.66 -10.87 -4.01
CA ALA A 51 3.15 -9.51 -4.20
C ALA A 51 4.56 -9.51 -4.83
N GLY A 52 5.44 -10.41 -4.38
CA GLY A 52 6.77 -10.60 -4.97
C GLY A 52 6.72 -11.00 -6.44
N ARG A 53 5.86 -11.96 -6.81
CA ARG A 53 5.66 -12.39 -8.20
C ARG A 53 5.09 -11.28 -9.06
N ALA A 54 4.06 -10.58 -8.58
CA ALA A 54 3.47 -9.46 -9.29
C ALA A 54 4.53 -8.39 -9.60
N ARG A 55 5.32 -8.00 -8.59
CA ARG A 55 6.40 -7.04 -8.76
C ARG A 55 7.46 -7.51 -9.76
N LEU A 56 7.86 -8.78 -9.71
CA LEU A 56 8.83 -9.36 -10.64
C LEU A 56 8.29 -9.47 -12.08
N ALA A 57 6.97 -9.68 -12.24
CA ALA A 57 6.29 -9.65 -13.53
C ALA A 57 6.18 -8.24 -14.13
N GLY A 58 6.74 -7.23 -13.46
CA GLY A 58 6.73 -5.85 -13.92
C GLY A 58 5.48 -5.08 -13.51
N ASP A 59 4.64 -5.65 -12.63
CA ASP A 59 3.51 -4.91 -12.09
C ASP A 59 4.00 -3.77 -11.18
N ARG A 60 3.76 -2.54 -11.63
CA ARG A 60 4.10 -1.30 -10.92
C ARG A 60 2.82 -0.64 -10.40
N HIS A 61 2.00 -1.37 -9.65
CA HIS A 61 1.00 -0.73 -8.79
C HIS A 61 1.70 0.00 -7.64
N ASP A 62 2.16 1.23 -7.92
CA ASP A 62 2.49 2.18 -6.87
C ASP A 62 1.22 2.94 -6.49
N HIS A 63 0.52 2.42 -5.49
CA HIS A 63 -0.72 3.01 -4.97
C HIS A 63 -0.52 4.46 -4.50
N GLY A 64 0.70 4.84 -4.09
CA GLY A 64 1.04 6.21 -3.69
C GLY A 64 1.13 7.14 -4.91
N ILE A 65 1.82 6.71 -5.96
CA ILE A 65 1.95 7.48 -7.22
C ILE A 65 0.57 7.71 -7.84
N THR A 66 -0.27 6.67 -7.94
CA THR A 66 -1.59 6.82 -8.58
C THR A 66 -2.52 7.80 -7.85
N GLN A 67 -2.46 7.88 -6.52
CA GLN A 67 -3.26 8.84 -5.76
C GLN A 67 -2.73 10.26 -5.95
N VAL A 68 -1.41 10.45 -5.91
CA VAL A 68 -0.76 11.75 -6.13
C VAL A 68 -1.01 12.25 -7.55
N GLU A 69 -0.92 11.39 -8.56
CA GLU A 69 -1.24 11.71 -9.96
C GLU A 69 -2.69 12.16 -10.13
N ARG A 70 -3.65 11.44 -9.52
CA ARG A 70 -5.07 11.82 -9.56
C ARG A 70 -5.31 13.18 -8.92
N GLU A 71 -4.69 13.45 -7.76
CA GLU A 71 -4.83 14.75 -7.12
C GLU A 71 -4.16 15.85 -7.95
N ASN A 72 -3.02 15.57 -8.58
CA ASN A 72 -2.34 16.50 -9.47
C ASN A 72 -3.25 16.90 -10.66
N ASP A 73 -3.89 15.93 -11.30
CA ASP A 73 -4.83 16.17 -12.40
C ASP A 73 -6.05 16.98 -11.96
N ARG A 74 -6.57 16.69 -10.76
CA ARG A 74 -7.67 17.46 -10.17
C ARG A 74 -7.26 18.92 -9.94
N LEU A 75 -6.09 19.15 -9.34
CA LEU A 75 -5.58 20.49 -9.07
C LEU A 75 -5.30 21.27 -10.37
N LYS A 76 -4.76 20.62 -11.41
CA LYS A 76 -4.56 21.23 -12.73
C LYS A 76 -5.87 21.73 -13.35
N ARG A 77 -6.96 20.96 -13.25
CA ARG A 77 -8.27 21.39 -13.77
C ARG A 77 -8.81 22.63 -13.04
N ILE A 78 -8.75 22.62 -11.70
CA ILE A 78 -9.19 23.75 -10.89
C ILE A 78 -8.37 25.01 -11.23
N LEU A 79 -7.05 24.86 -11.39
CA LEU A 79 -6.18 25.97 -11.76
C LEU A 79 -6.55 26.54 -13.14
N ALA A 80 -6.79 25.67 -14.14
CA ALA A 80 -7.18 26.10 -15.47
C ALA A 80 -8.51 26.87 -15.47
N GLU A 81 -9.50 26.40 -14.70
CA GLU A 81 -10.79 27.08 -14.54
C GLU A 81 -10.62 28.46 -13.90
N LYS A 82 -9.78 28.56 -12.86
CA LYS A 82 -9.49 29.85 -12.20
C LYS A 82 -8.72 30.82 -13.07
N GLU A 83 -7.76 30.35 -13.88
CA GLU A 83 -7.06 31.24 -14.81
C GLU A 83 -8.01 31.79 -15.87
N LEU A 84 -8.97 30.98 -16.36
CA LEU A 84 -10.00 31.44 -17.28
C LEU A 84 -10.90 32.52 -16.66
N GLU A 85 -11.38 32.32 -15.42
CA GLU A 85 -12.15 33.32 -14.68
C GLU A 85 -11.37 34.64 -14.55
N LEU A 86 -10.09 34.57 -14.19
CA LEU A 86 -9.21 35.75 -14.07
C LEU A 86 -9.04 36.46 -15.41
N ASP A 87 -8.85 35.73 -16.50
CA ASP A 87 -8.68 36.31 -17.84
C ASP A 87 -9.94 37.01 -18.32
N ILE A 88 -11.12 36.45 -18.07
CA ILE A 88 -12.40 37.10 -18.34
C ILE A 88 -12.53 38.38 -17.51
N ALA A 89 -12.27 38.31 -16.21
CA ALA A 89 -12.36 39.47 -15.32
C ALA A 89 -11.39 40.60 -15.74
N ARG A 90 -10.16 40.26 -16.15
CA ARG A 90 -9.18 41.21 -16.69
C ARG A 90 -9.67 41.86 -17.98
N LYS A 91 -10.31 41.11 -18.88
CA LYS A 91 -10.87 41.65 -20.13
C LYS A 91 -12.04 42.59 -19.87
N VAL A 92 -12.97 42.22 -18.99
CA VAL A 92 -14.10 43.07 -18.60
C VAL A 92 -13.62 44.37 -17.96
N ARG A 93 -12.62 44.32 -17.08
CA ARG A 93 -12.06 45.52 -16.43
C ARG A 93 -11.28 46.44 -17.40
N ARG A 94 -10.86 45.92 -18.56
CA ARG A 94 -10.16 46.70 -19.60
C ARG A 94 -11.10 47.33 -20.62
N LEU A 95 -12.38 46.93 -20.62
CA LEU A 95 -13.47 47.56 -21.38
C LEU A 95 -14.15 48.62 -20.50
#